data_AF-A0A522A1H0-F1
#
_entry.id   AF-A0A522A1H0-F1
#
_cell.length_a   1.000
_cell.length_b   1.000
_cell.length_c   1.000
_cell.angle_alpha   90.00
_cell.angle_beta   90.00
_cell.angle_gamma   90.00
#
_symmetry.space_group_name_H-M   'P 1'
#
loop_
_entity.id
_entity.type
_entity.pdbx_description
1 polymer ?
#
loop_
_entity_poly.entity_id
_entity_poly.type
_entity_poly.pdbx_seq_one_letter_code
_entity_poly.pdbx_strand_id
1 'polypeptide(L)'
;MTDIQPPASGAPSKPALSREDLAARLAAAQEREAANTQAQERRRGQATGVNLGMRIGIELVASVLVGGGLGWFADEKLHTKPIFLLALLSLGFTAGVMNVIRIAKGLDQSGGLGRDGTRTKNDVAAPPVPADDDDD
;
A
#
# COMPACT_ATOMS: atom_id res chain seq x y z
N MET A 1 36.05 70.66 -16.73
CA MET A 1 35.77 70.31 -15.33
C MET A 1 34.49 71.02 -14.97
N THR A 2 33.38 70.45 -14.54
CA THR A 2 32.95 69.12 -14.02
C THR A 2 31.45 69.37 -13.72
N ASP A 3 30.48 68.48 -13.69
CA ASP A 3 30.33 67.03 -13.81
C ASP A 3 28.84 66.85 -14.15
N ILE A 4 28.51 65.97 -15.11
CA ILE A 4 27.13 65.50 -15.30
C ILE A 4 26.95 64.32 -14.36
N GLN A 5 26.15 64.49 -13.31
CA GLN A 5 25.72 63.40 -12.43
C GLN A 5 24.47 62.73 -13.04
N PRO A 6 24.51 61.44 -13.42
CA PRO A 6 23.32 60.73 -13.88
C PRO A 6 22.45 60.24 -12.70
N PRO A 7 21.11 60.14 -12.88
CA PRO A 7 20.20 59.55 -11.89
C PRO A 7 20.24 58.02 -11.99
N ALA A 8 21.06 57.37 -11.16
CA ALA A 8 21.02 55.91 -11.02
C ALA A 8 19.85 55.51 -10.12
N SER A 9 18.70 55.34 -10.77
CA SER A 9 17.57 54.50 -10.38
C SER A 9 18.05 53.30 -9.53
N GLY A 10 17.69 53.31 -8.24
CA GLY A 10 17.84 52.18 -7.35
C GLY A 10 16.93 51.05 -7.82
N ALA A 11 17.44 50.23 -8.72
CA ALA A 11 16.83 48.96 -9.08
C ALA A 11 16.58 48.14 -7.81
N PRO A 12 15.42 47.47 -7.69
CA PRO A 12 15.10 46.67 -6.51
C PRO A 12 16.18 45.61 -6.33
N SER A 13 16.98 45.75 -5.27
CA SER A 13 17.94 44.75 -4.83
C SER A 13 17.19 43.43 -4.67
N LYS A 14 17.42 42.49 -5.60
CA LYS A 14 17.03 41.09 -5.45
C LYS A 14 17.46 40.68 -4.03
N PRO A 15 16.54 40.29 -3.13
CA PRO A 15 16.95 39.87 -1.81
C PRO A 15 17.87 38.67 -2.02
N ALA A 16 19.10 38.79 -1.53
CA ALA A 16 20.00 37.66 -1.40
C ALA A 16 19.19 36.59 -0.65
N LEU A 17 19.04 35.42 -1.26
CA LEU A 17 18.32 34.31 -0.66
C LEU A 17 19.02 33.97 0.66
N SER A 18 18.48 34.47 1.76
CA SER A 18 19.02 34.24 3.09
C SER A 18 18.99 32.73 3.34
N ARG A 19 19.97 32.20 4.06
CA ARG A 19 20.02 30.75 4.33
C ARG A 19 18.74 30.30 5.05
N GLU A 20 18.13 31.18 5.82
CA GLU A 20 16.82 30.97 6.44
C GLU A 20 15.68 30.88 5.41
N ASP A 21 15.67 31.74 4.37
CA ASP A 21 14.66 31.70 3.30
C ASP A 21 14.76 30.43 2.46
N LEU A 22 15.99 29.97 2.20
CA LEU A 22 16.25 28.70 1.50
C LEU A 22 15.85 27.50 2.37
N ALA A 23 16.19 27.52 3.66
CA ALA A 23 15.79 26.49 4.61
C ALA A 23 14.26 26.43 4.74
N ALA A 24 13.59 27.58 4.83
CA ALA A 24 12.14 27.68 4.88
C ALA A 24 11.47 27.15 3.60
N ARG A 25 12.03 27.45 2.43
CA ARG A 25 11.55 26.93 1.13
C ARG A 25 11.77 25.43 0.98
N LEU A 26 12.92 24.92 1.43
CA LEU A 26 13.22 23.48 1.43
C LEU A 26 12.29 22.72 2.37
N ALA A 27 12.08 23.23 3.59
CA ALA A 27 11.13 22.65 4.54
C ALA A 27 9.70 22.62 3.96
N ALA A 28 9.25 23.74 3.37
CA ALA A 28 7.94 23.82 2.72
C ALA A 28 7.82 22.90 1.49
N ALA A 29 8.91 22.70 0.73
CA ALA A 29 8.93 21.77 -0.40
C ALA A 29 8.89 20.32 0.06
N GLN A 30 9.68 19.94 1.07
CA GLN A 30 9.70 18.60 1.64
C GLN A 30 8.34 18.21 2.22
N GLU A 31 7.66 19.13 2.92
CA GLU A 31 6.33 18.88 3.47
C GLU A 31 5.29 18.62 2.36
N ARG A 32 5.37 19.37 1.27
CA ARG A 32 4.51 19.18 0.08
C ARG A 32 4.81 17.87 -0.64
N GLU A 33 6.08 17.49 -0.76
CA GLU A 33 6.50 16.22 -1.35
C GLU A 33 6.06 15.04 -0.49
N ALA A 34 6.20 15.12 0.83
CA ALA A 34 5.72 14.09 1.76
C ALA A 34 4.20 13.92 1.69
N ALA A 35 3.44 15.03 1.66
CA ALA A 35 1.99 14.99 1.50
C ALA A 35 1.56 14.42 0.14
N ASN A 36 2.25 14.77 -0.94
CA ASN A 36 1.97 14.25 -2.29
C ASN A 36 2.31 12.75 -2.37
N THR A 37 3.43 12.33 -1.81
CA THR A 37 3.84 10.92 -1.76
C THR A 37 2.81 10.09 -0.99
N GLN A 38 2.39 10.54 0.19
CA GLN A 38 1.33 9.86 0.95
C GLN A 38 0.00 9.82 0.19
N ALA A 39 -0.40 10.90 -0.49
CA ALA A 39 -1.61 10.91 -1.29
C ALA A 39 -1.52 9.96 -2.49
N GLN A 40 -0.36 9.88 -3.12
CA GLN A 40 -0.09 8.98 -4.24
C GLN A 40 -0.05 7.51 -3.81
N GLU A 41 0.57 7.21 -2.66
CA GLU A 41 0.55 5.88 -2.04
C GLU A 41 -0.86 5.44 -1.67
N ARG A 42 -1.67 6.32 -1.08
CA ARG A 42 -3.09 6.03 -0.79
C ARG A 42 -3.87 5.71 -2.06
N ARG A 43 -3.69 6.51 -3.13
CA ARG A 43 -4.33 6.27 -4.43
C ARG A 43 -3.88 4.95 -5.07
N ARG A 44 -2.58 4.64 -4.99
CA ARG A 44 -2.02 3.38 -5.48
C ARG A 44 -2.56 2.19 -4.67
N GLY A 45 -2.59 2.28 -3.36
CA GLY A 45 -3.17 1.26 -2.48
C GLY A 45 -4.64 1.01 -2.76
N GLN A 46 -5.43 2.07 -2.95
CA GLN A 46 -6.83 1.98 -3.36
C GLN A 46 -6.99 1.32 -4.74
N ALA A 47 -6.22 1.74 -5.74
CA ALA A 47 -6.27 1.15 -7.08
C ALA A 47 -5.89 -0.34 -7.07
N THR A 48 -4.86 -0.72 -6.31
CA THR A 48 -4.46 -2.12 -6.13
C THR A 48 -5.55 -2.94 -5.47
N GLY A 49 -6.21 -2.41 -4.43
CA GLY A 49 -7.33 -3.07 -3.75
C GLY A 49 -8.53 -3.31 -4.67
N VAL A 50 -8.90 -2.32 -5.49
CA VAL A 50 -10.00 -2.43 -6.46
C VAL A 50 -9.69 -3.49 -7.52
N ASN A 51 -8.49 -3.45 -8.11
CA ASN A 51 -8.07 -4.42 -9.13
C ASN A 51 -8.06 -5.86 -8.57
N LEU A 52 -7.61 -6.01 -7.33
CA LEU A 52 -7.58 -7.29 -6.64
C LEU A 52 -9.01 -7.82 -6.38
N GLY A 53 -9.90 -6.97 -5.86
CA GLY A 53 -11.29 -7.34 -5.61
C GLY A 53 -12.02 -7.75 -6.90
N MET A 54 -11.80 -7.02 -7.99
CA MET A 54 -12.36 -7.35 -9.31
C MET A 54 -11.88 -8.72 -9.78
N ARG A 55 -10.57 -9.00 -9.69
CA ARG A 55 -10.02 -10.30 -10.07
C ARG A 55 -10.64 -11.43 -9.25
N ILE A 56 -10.68 -11.29 -7.93
CA ILE A 56 -11.30 -12.28 -7.03
C ILE A 56 -12.76 -12.53 -7.42
N GLY A 57 -13.52 -11.47 -7.70
CA GLY A 57 -14.90 -11.57 -8.17
C GLY A 57 -15.02 -12.33 -9.49
N ILE A 58 -14.20 -11.99 -10.49
CA ILE A 58 -14.19 -12.67 -11.80
C ILE A 58 -13.85 -14.14 -11.63
N GLU A 59 -12.85 -14.48 -10.82
CA GLU A 59 -12.43 -15.86 -10.59
C GLU A 59 -13.57 -16.69 -9.99
N LEU A 60 -14.29 -16.16 -9.00
CA LEU A 60 -15.44 -16.86 -8.42
C LEU A 60 -16.59 -17.04 -9.43
N VAL A 61 -16.95 -15.98 -10.14
CA VAL A 61 -18.03 -16.04 -11.14
C VAL A 61 -17.66 -17.01 -12.27
N ALA A 62 -16.44 -16.95 -12.79
CA ALA A 62 -15.95 -17.84 -13.84
C ALA A 62 -15.98 -19.31 -13.38
N SER A 63 -15.52 -19.59 -12.17
CA SER A 63 -15.50 -20.95 -11.62
C SER A 63 -16.92 -21.54 -11.48
N VAL A 64 -17.87 -20.74 -11.00
CA VAL A 64 -19.27 -21.14 -10.86
C VAL A 64 -19.93 -21.34 -12.23
N LEU A 65 -19.69 -20.44 -13.20
CA LEU A 65 -20.22 -20.57 -14.54
C LEU A 65 -19.68 -21.81 -15.26
N VAL A 66 -18.38 -22.10 -15.11
CA VAL A 66 -17.77 -23.30 -15.68
C VAL A 66 -18.33 -24.57 -15.02
N GLY A 67 -18.35 -24.63 -13.69
CA GLY A 67 -18.88 -25.81 -12.97
C GLY A 67 -20.36 -26.05 -13.21
N GLY A 68 -21.17 -25.00 -13.13
CA GLY A 68 -22.61 -25.05 -13.41
C GLY A 68 -22.93 -25.32 -14.87
N GLY A 69 -22.20 -24.71 -15.81
CA GLY A 69 -22.37 -24.94 -17.25
C GLY A 69 -22.01 -26.36 -17.66
N LEU A 70 -20.88 -26.89 -17.18
CA LEU A 70 -20.48 -28.28 -17.42
C LEU A 70 -21.44 -29.27 -16.74
N GLY A 71 -21.86 -28.97 -15.52
CA GLY A 71 -22.82 -29.77 -14.77
C GLY A 71 -24.18 -29.87 -15.46
N TRP A 72 -24.72 -28.73 -15.91
CA TRP A 72 -25.97 -28.69 -16.66
C TRP A 72 -25.86 -29.43 -17.99
N PHE A 73 -24.77 -29.21 -18.74
CA PHE A 73 -24.53 -29.91 -20.01
C PHE A 73 -24.43 -31.42 -19.82
N ALA A 74 -23.76 -31.88 -18.76
CA ALA A 74 -23.64 -33.30 -18.44
C ALA A 74 -24.99 -33.92 -18.04
N ASP A 75 -25.76 -33.25 -17.19
CA ASP A 75 -27.09 -33.73 -16.78
C ASP A 75 -28.05 -33.84 -17.97
N GLU A 76 -28.02 -32.87 -18.89
CA GLU A 76 -28.85 -32.89 -20.10
C GLU A 76 -28.48 -34.05 -21.04
N LYS A 77 -27.17 -34.32 -21.21
CA LYS A 77 -26.70 -35.40 -22.09
C LYS A 77 -26.96 -36.79 -21.55
N LEU A 78 -26.91 -36.95 -20.22
CA LEU A 78 -27.05 -38.25 -19.56
C LEU A 78 -28.49 -38.50 -19.10
N HIS A 79 -29.41 -37.55 -19.33
CA HIS A 79 -30.78 -37.55 -18.79
C HIS A 79 -30.82 -37.87 -17.30
N THR A 80 -29.78 -37.46 -16.57
CA THR A 80 -29.69 -37.67 -15.14
C THR A 80 -30.48 -36.59 -14.41
N LYS A 81 -30.98 -36.95 -13.22
CA LYS A 81 -31.40 -35.95 -12.22
C LYS A 81 -30.23 -34.98 -11.97
N PRO A 82 -30.45 -33.74 -11.48
CA PRO A 82 -29.46 -32.65 -11.44
C PRO A 82 -28.26 -32.89 -10.49
N ILE A 83 -27.66 -34.07 -10.58
CA ILE A 83 -26.64 -34.63 -9.70
C ILE A 83 -25.27 -34.17 -10.18
N PHE A 84 -25.02 -34.19 -11.50
CA PHE A 84 -23.75 -33.67 -12.03
C PHE A 84 -23.69 -32.15 -11.88
N LEU A 85 -24.80 -31.45 -12.01
CA LEU A 85 -24.90 -30.03 -11.69
C LEU A 85 -24.52 -29.76 -10.24
N LEU A 86 -25.12 -30.46 -9.27
CA LEU A 86 -24.77 -30.31 -7.85
C LEU A 86 -23.29 -30.63 -7.57
N ALA A 87 -22.77 -31.72 -8.13
CA ALA A 87 -21.40 -32.15 -7.92
C ALA A 87 -20.38 -31.19 -8.55
N LEU A 88 -20.56 -30.83 -9.83
CA LEU A 88 -19.64 -29.96 -10.56
C LEU A 88 -19.76 -28.50 -10.14
N LEU A 89 -20.93 -28.04 -9.71
CA LEU A 89 -21.09 -26.72 -9.10
C LEU A 89 -20.32 -26.64 -7.78
N SER A 90 -20.46 -27.66 -6.92
CA SER A 90 -19.73 -27.72 -5.64
C SER A 90 -18.22 -27.78 -5.87
N LEU A 91 -17.78 -28.56 -6.86
CA LEU A 91 -16.37 -28.66 -7.24
C LEU A 91 -15.84 -27.33 -7.80
N GLY A 92 -16.59 -26.68 -8.71
CA GLY A 92 -16.26 -25.38 -9.27
C GLY A 92 -16.19 -24.29 -8.20
N PHE A 93 -17.15 -24.26 -7.27
CA PHE A 93 -17.12 -23.34 -6.14
C PHE A 93 -15.89 -23.57 -5.25
N THR A 94 -15.61 -24.82 -4.89
CA THR A 94 -14.44 -25.18 -4.07
C THR A 94 -13.13 -24.80 -4.77
N ALA A 95 -13.03 -25.05 -6.08
CA ALA A 95 -11.89 -24.63 -6.89
C ALA A 95 -11.73 -23.10 -6.93
N GLY A 96 -12.83 -22.36 -7.09
CA GLY A 96 -12.83 -20.90 -7.06
C GLY A 96 -12.35 -20.36 -5.72
N VAL A 97 -12.91 -20.85 -4.61
CA VAL A 97 -12.48 -20.47 -3.26
C VAL A 97 -11.00 -20.79 -3.02
N MET A 98 -10.53 -21.96 -3.47
CA MET A 98 -9.11 -22.34 -3.35
C MET A 98 -8.20 -21.41 -4.15
N ASN A 99 -8.65 -20.92 -5.31
CA ASN A 99 -7.91 -19.92 -6.10
C ASN A 99 -7.84 -18.57 -5.37
N VAL A 100 -8.95 -18.11 -4.78
CA VAL A 100 -8.98 -16.87 -3.99
C VAL A 100 -8.06 -16.94 -2.78
N ILE A 101 -8.07 -18.06 -2.04
CA ILE A 101 -7.16 -18.28 -0.91
C ILE A 101 -5.70 -18.24 -1.37
N ARG A 102 -5.38 -18.78 -2.55
CA ARG A 102 -4.02 -18.71 -3.13
C ARG A 102 -3.62 -17.28 -3.44
N ILE A 103 -4.53 -16.48 -4.01
CA ILE A 103 -4.28 -15.06 -4.28
C ILE A 103 -4.03 -14.31 -2.97
N ALA A 104 -4.89 -14.48 -1.97
CA ALA A 104 -4.77 -13.87 -0.65
C ALA A 104 -3.44 -14.22 0.03
N LYS A 105 -3.05 -15.51 0.03
CA LYS A 105 -1.76 -15.96 0.59
C LYS A 105 -0.55 -15.44 -0.16
N GLY A 106 -0.67 -15.19 -1.47
CA GLY A 106 0.40 -14.60 -2.27
C GLY A 106 0.64 -13.13 -1.93
N LEU A 107 -0.41 -12.40 -1.52
CA LEU A 107 -0.29 -11.02 -1.04
C LEU A 107 0.44 -10.95 0.31
N ASP A 108 0.10 -11.83 1.25
CA ASP A 108 0.75 -11.87 2.57
C ASP A 108 2.26 -12.17 2.48
N GLN A 109 2.67 -13.00 1.52
CA GLN A 109 4.08 -13.33 1.29
C GLN A 109 4.84 -12.25 0.51
N SER A 110 4.15 -11.44 -0.31
CA SER A 110 4.77 -10.35 -1.07
C SER A 110 4.79 -9.02 -0.30
N GLY A 111 3.92 -8.86 0.70
CA GLY A 111 3.77 -7.69 1.56
C GLY A 111 4.48 -7.83 2.91
N GLY A 112 5.73 -8.29 2.91
CA GLY A 112 6.54 -8.45 4.12
C GLY A 112 6.91 -7.13 4.80
N LEU A 113 5.96 -6.46 5.47
CA LEU A 113 6.19 -5.40 6.47
C LEU A 113 5.02 -5.44 7.47
N GLY A 114 5.19 -6.15 8.58
CA GLY A 114 4.16 -6.19 9.62
C GLY A 114 4.36 -7.21 10.74
N ARG A 115 5.57 -7.78 10.90
CA ARG A 115 5.92 -8.59 12.08
C ARG A 115 6.96 -7.84 12.90
N ASP A 116 6.57 -6.69 13.44
CA ASP A 116 7.22 -6.09 14.61
C ASP A 116 6.22 -6.08 15.77
N GLY A 117 5.89 -7.29 16.24
CA GLY A 117 5.00 -7.50 17.38
C GLY A 117 5.71 -8.12 18.59
N THR A 118 7.06 -8.12 18.61
CA THR A 118 7.84 -8.89 19.60
C THR A 118 9.02 -8.13 20.22
N ARG A 119 9.19 -6.82 20.01
CA ARG A 119 10.28 -6.06 20.66
C ARG A 119 9.95 -5.51 22.06
N THR A 120 8.69 -5.39 22.44
CA THR A 120 8.29 -4.82 23.75
C THR A 120 8.26 -5.85 24.89
N LYS A 121 9.22 -6.77 24.98
CA LYS A 121 9.38 -7.60 26.19
C LYS A 121 10.80 -7.74 26.74
N ASN A 122 11.84 -7.31 26.01
CA ASN A 122 13.22 -7.39 26.49
C ASN A 122 13.90 -6.03 26.74
N ASP A 123 13.26 -4.92 26.35
CA ASP A 123 13.84 -3.58 26.53
C ASP A 123 13.45 -2.93 27.88
N VAL A 124 12.81 -3.69 28.79
CA VAL A 124 12.44 -3.24 30.16
C VAL A 124 13.10 -4.13 31.23
N ALA A 125 14.28 -4.68 30.94
CA ALA A 125 15.23 -5.04 31.99
C ALA A 125 16.12 -3.81 32.20
N ALA A 126 15.88 -3.11 33.31
CA ALA A 126 16.51 -1.84 33.68
C ALA A 126 18.05 -1.87 33.54
N PRO A 127 18.70 -0.73 33.22
CA PRO A 127 20.15 -0.64 33.25
C PRO A 127 20.67 -0.99 34.66
N PRO A 128 21.84 -1.65 34.78
CA PRO A 128 22.46 -1.89 36.08
C PRO A 128 22.68 -0.53 36.74
N VAL A 129 22.13 -0.37 37.95
CA VAL A 129 22.39 0.78 38.81
C VAL A 129 23.92 0.83 39.01
N PRO A 130 24.62 1.91 38.63
CA PRO A 130 26.00 2.07 39.03
C PRO A 130 26.04 2.05 40.56
N ALA A 131 26.84 1.16 41.14
CA ALA A 131 27.15 1.25 42.55
C ALA A 131 27.83 2.60 42.75
N ASP A 132 27.26 3.42 43.63
CA ASP A 132 27.84 4.66 44.09
C ASP A 132 29.16 4.31 44.82
N ASP A 133 30.27 4.39 44.08
CA ASP A 133 31.62 4.46 44.64
C ASP A 133 31.87 5.91 45.07
N ASP A 134 31.29 6.32 46.20
CA ASP A 134 31.58 7.61 46.85
C ASP A 134 31.87 7.38 48.35
N ASP A 135 33.16 7.52 48.68
CA ASP A 135 33.74 8.20 49.85
C ASP A 135 33.31 7.82 51.30
N ASP A 136 34.21 7.12 52.01
CA ASP A 136 34.77 7.49 53.33
C ASP A 136 36.02 6.64 53.70
#